data_AF-A0A3N5YHY2-F1
#
_entry.id   AF-A0A3N5YHY2-F1
#
_cell.length_a   1.000
_cell.length_b   1.000
_cell.length_c   1.000
_cell.angle_alpha   90.00
_cell.angle_beta   90.00
_cell.angle_gamma   90.00
#
_symmetry.space_group_name_H-M   'P 1'
#
loop_
_entity.id
_entity.type
_entity.pdbx_description
1 polymer ?
#
loop_
_entity_poly.entity_id
_entity_poly.type
_entity_poly.pdbx_seq_one_letter_code
_entity_poly.pdbx_strand_id
1 'polypeptide(L)'
;MNRDLILILKIVASGLTAAFLIFFISALSGEDLLKNHATIRDLERVSADISADLNGGIDRRVRQLGEAPQKNPYRKFYAAELAKEIHEIAYLTEKQKIMFDQYSVRDFEGKSRRLVAYSENADVPGLMSELDIVKRELKNSVNLIENRRDKLSRQRTAYLVLFLILWAVLYFYYGRGFVRS
;
A
#
# COMPACT_ATOMS: atom_id res chain seq x y z
N MET A 1 34.86 -35.46 -17.99
CA MET A 1 33.87 -34.41 -17.65
C MET A 1 32.85 -34.36 -18.78
N ASN A 2 31.58 -34.73 -18.53
CA ASN A 2 30.60 -35.01 -19.58
C ASN A 2 30.29 -33.76 -20.42
N ARG A 3 30.29 -33.93 -21.76
CA ARG A 3 30.02 -32.88 -22.75
C ARG A 3 28.67 -32.21 -22.53
N ASP A 4 27.69 -32.96 -22.05
CA ASP A 4 26.34 -32.47 -21.70
C ASP A 4 26.35 -31.54 -20.48
N LEU A 5 27.21 -31.81 -19.50
CA LEU A 5 27.37 -30.97 -18.32
C LEU A 5 27.94 -29.60 -18.69
N ILE A 6 28.86 -29.56 -19.66
CA ILE A 6 29.42 -28.33 -20.22
C ILE A 6 28.37 -27.56 -21.03
N LEU A 7 27.51 -28.26 -21.76
CA LEU A 7 26.43 -27.65 -22.54
C LEU A 7 25.38 -26.98 -21.62
N ILE A 8 24.96 -27.68 -20.56
CA ILE A 8 24.04 -27.15 -19.55
C ILE A 8 24.65 -25.92 -18.86
N LEU A 9 25.93 -25.98 -18.48
CA LEU A 9 26.63 -24.85 -17.87
C LEU A 9 26.66 -23.63 -18.79
N LYS A 10 26.86 -23.81 -20.10
CA LYS A 10 26.85 -22.72 -21.09
C LYS A 10 25.46 -22.09 -21.24
N ILE A 11 24.39 -22.89 -21.22
CA ILE A 11 23.01 -22.39 -21.30
C ILE A 11 22.64 -21.60 -20.03
N VAL A 12 23.03 -22.10 -18.86
CA VAL A 12 22.82 -21.38 -17.59
C VAL A 12 23.63 -20.09 -17.56
N ALA A 13 24.88 -20.12 -18.02
CA ALA A 13 25.74 -18.94 -18.09
C ALA A 13 25.20 -17.89 -19.08
N SER A 14 24.67 -18.28 -20.24
CA SER A 14 24.08 -17.34 -21.19
C SER A 14 22.81 -16.70 -20.64
N GLY A 15 21.94 -17.47 -19.98
CA GLY A 15 20.75 -16.96 -19.29
C GLY A 15 21.08 -15.97 -18.16
N LEU A 16 22.08 -16.30 -17.34
CA LEU A 16 22.60 -15.38 -16.31
C LEU A 16 23.14 -14.08 -16.92
N THR A 17 23.89 -14.18 -18.02
CA THR A 17 24.48 -13.01 -18.70
C THR A 17 23.38 -12.09 -19.27
N ALA A 18 22.33 -12.66 -19.85
CA ALA A 18 21.18 -11.90 -20.32
C ALA A 18 20.45 -11.20 -19.17
N ALA A 19 20.24 -11.88 -18.03
CA ALA A 19 19.64 -11.28 -16.84
C ALA A 19 20.48 -10.12 -16.28
N PHE A 20 21.81 -10.28 -16.25
CA PHE A 20 22.72 -9.21 -15.84
C PHE A 20 22.69 -8.00 -16.79
N LEU A 21 22.60 -8.21 -18.10
CA LEU A 21 22.50 -7.13 -19.08
C LEU A 21 21.20 -6.33 -18.92
N ILE A 22 20.07 -7.01 -18.76
CA ILE A 22 18.76 -6.36 -18.53
C ILE A 22 18.81 -5.56 -17.22
N PHE A 23 19.35 -6.15 -16.16
CA PHE A 23 19.55 -5.47 -14.89
C PHE A 23 20.46 -4.25 -15.04
N PHE A 24 21.56 -4.34 -15.80
CA PHE A 24 22.51 -3.25 -15.97
C PHE A 24 21.88 -2.07 -16.73
N ILE A 25 21.10 -2.36 -17.77
CA ILE A 25 20.37 -1.33 -18.53
C ILE A 25 19.33 -0.64 -17.64
N SER A 26 18.54 -1.40 -16.87
CA SER A 26 17.54 -0.84 -15.95
C SER A 26 18.18 -0.05 -14.79
N ALA A 27 19.31 -0.53 -14.27
CA ALA A 27 20.04 0.14 -13.20
C ALA A 27 20.72 1.45 -13.69
N LEU A 28 21.27 1.45 -14.92
CA LEU A 28 21.83 2.65 -15.55
C LEU A 28 20.76 3.68 -15.91
N SER A 29 19.60 3.24 -16.40
CA SER A 29 18.48 4.15 -16.67
C SER A 29 17.84 4.67 -15.38
N GLY A 30 18.02 3.95 -14.27
CA GLY A 30 17.42 4.26 -12.96
C GLY A 30 15.91 4.08 -12.93
N GLU A 31 15.30 3.50 -13.97
CA GLU A 31 13.85 3.46 -14.16
C GLU A 31 13.14 2.68 -13.05
N ASP A 32 13.63 1.48 -12.71
CA ASP A 32 13.04 0.66 -11.65
C ASP A 32 13.25 1.25 -10.25
N LEU A 33 14.39 1.93 -10.05
CA LEU A 33 14.70 2.65 -8.82
C LEU A 33 13.77 3.85 -8.61
N LEU A 34 13.54 4.62 -9.67
CA LEU A 34 12.64 5.77 -9.67
C LEU A 34 11.18 5.35 -9.49
N LYS A 35 10.74 4.30 -10.18
CA LYS A 35 9.39 3.73 -10.01
C LYS A 35 9.17 3.29 -8.56
N ASN A 36 10.07 2.48 -8.00
CA ASN A 36 9.96 2.03 -6.62
C ASN A 36 9.98 3.21 -5.64
N HIS A 37 10.85 4.20 -5.85
CA HIS A 37 10.90 5.39 -5.00
C HIS A 37 9.62 6.23 -5.06
N ALA A 38 9.07 6.45 -6.27
CA ALA A 38 7.81 7.17 -6.45
C ALA A 38 6.66 6.44 -5.75
N THR A 39 6.53 5.12 -5.96
CA THR A 39 5.50 4.31 -5.31
C THR A 39 5.66 4.28 -3.78
N ILE A 40 6.88 4.22 -3.24
CA ILE A 40 7.13 4.29 -1.79
C ILE A 40 6.62 5.62 -1.23
N ARG A 41 6.94 6.74 -1.87
CA ARG A 41 6.51 8.08 -1.43
C ARG A 41 4.99 8.24 -1.47
N ASP A 42 4.34 7.70 -2.50
CA ASP A 42 2.87 7.74 -2.59
C ASP A 42 2.23 6.90 -1.48
N LEU A 43 2.77 5.70 -1.20
CA LEU A 43 2.33 4.87 -0.08
C LEU A 43 2.55 5.55 1.27
N GLU A 44 3.68 6.25 1.47
CA GLU A 44 3.95 7.02 2.69
C GLU A 44 2.96 8.16 2.89
N ARG A 45 2.64 8.91 1.83
CA ARG A 45 1.65 9.98 1.87
C ARG A 45 0.28 9.44 2.27
N VAL A 46 -0.18 8.40 1.58
CA VAL A 46 -1.48 7.77 1.87
C VAL A 46 -1.53 7.22 3.29
N SER A 47 -0.45 6.57 3.74
CA SER A 47 -0.34 6.06 5.11
C SER A 47 -0.43 7.18 6.15
N ALA A 48 0.23 8.33 5.89
CA ALA A 48 0.20 9.48 6.78
C ALA A 48 -1.22 10.09 6.86
N ASP A 49 -1.89 10.25 5.72
CA ASP A 49 -3.26 10.78 5.66
C ASP A 49 -4.23 9.88 6.45
N ILE A 50 -4.15 8.56 6.24
CA ILE A 50 -4.99 7.60 6.96
C ILE A 50 -4.68 7.59 8.47
N SER A 51 -3.40 7.68 8.83
CA SER A 51 -2.98 7.69 10.23
C SER A 51 -3.45 8.96 10.94
N ALA A 52 -3.42 10.12 10.26
CA ALA A 52 -3.95 11.37 10.80
C ALA A 52 -5.46 11.28 11.08
N ASP A 53 -6.19 10.60 10.19
CA ASP A 53 -7.62 10.36 10.36
C ASP A 53 -7.90 9.41 11.54
N LEU A 54 -7.16 8.29 11.64
CA LEU A 54 -7.29 7.32 12.73
C LEU A 54 -6.91 7.90 14.09
N ASN A 55 -5.86 8.70 14.17
CA ASN A 55 -5.34 9.25 15.44
C ASN A 55 -6.14 10.43 15.99
N GLY A 56 -7.20 10.87 15.29
CA GLY A 56 -8.09 11.90 15.82
C GLY A 56 -8.88 12.69 14.80
N GLY A 57 -8.64 12.52 13.48
CA GLY A 57 -9.51 13.11 12.46
C GLY A 57 -10.96 12.61 12.60
N ILE A 58 -11.14 11.29 12.69
CA ILE A 58 -12.47 10.67 12.84
C ILE A 58 -13.17 11.15 14.11
N ASP A 59 -12.47 11.13 15.26
CA ASP A 59 -13.07 11.54 16.52
C ASP A 59 -13.41 13.05 16.54
N ARG A 60 -12.62 13.88 15.85
CA ARG A 60 -12.96 15.30 15.64
C ARG A 60 -14.23 15.47 14.81
N ARG A 61 -14.36 14.74 13.70
CA ARG A 61 -15.58 14.78 12.85
C ARG A 61 -16.82 14.35 13.62
N VAL A 62 -16.74 13.25 14.37
CA VAL A 62 -17.84 12.80 15.23
C VAL A 62 -18.19 13.83 16.30
N ARG A 63 -17.20 14.48 16.93
CA ARG A 63 -17.45 15.55 17.92
C ARG A 63 -18.10 16.79 17.31
N GLN A 64 -17.81 17.12 16.05
CA GLN A 64 -18.45 18.25 15.35
C GLN A 64 -19.94 18.05 15.13
N LEU A 65 -20.41 16.80 15.09
CA LEU A 65 -21.85 16.48 15.06
C LEU A 65 -22.56 16.79 16.38
N GLY A 66 -21.81 17.03 17.46
CA GLY A 66 -22.35 17.28 18.80
C GLY A 66 -22.81 16.01 19.51
N GLU A 67 -23.57 16.20 20.60
CA GLU A 67 -24.13 15.09 21.37
C GLU A 67 -25.37 14.50 20.68
N ALA A 68 -25.50 13.18 20.72
CA ALA A 68 -26.63 12.48 20.14
C ALA A 68 -27.95 12.91 20.82
N PRO A 69 -28.89 13.53 20.08
CA PRO A 69 -30.16 13.99 20.67
C PRO A 69 -30.99 12.81 21.18
N GLN A 70 -31.61 12.95 22.35
CA GLN A 70 -32.45 11.88 22.89
C GLN A 70 -33.84 11.79 22.24
N LYS A 71 -34.34 12.89 21.67
CA LYS A 71 -35.68 12.98 21.08
C LYS A 71 -35.64 12.94 19.54
N ASN A 72 -36.57 12.18 18.95
CA ASN A 72 -36.92 12.34 17.54
C ASN A 72 -37.63 13.69 17.34
N PRO A 73 -37.46 14.38 16.20
CA PRO A 73 -36.77 13.95 14.96
C PRO A 73 -35.27 14.28 14.90
N TYR A 74 -34.74 15.08 15.83
CA TYR A 74 -33.33 15.51 15.83
C TYR A 74 -32.34 14.34 15.88
N ARG A 75 -32.69 13.26 16.58
CA ARG A 75 -31.90 12.03 16.61
C ARG A 75 -31.76 11.37 15.23
N LYS A 76 -32.80 11.43 14.39
CA LYS A 76 -32.78 10.89 13.03
C LYS A 76 -31.86 11.71 12.11
N PHE A 77 -31.89 13.03 12.23
CA PHE A 77 -30.94 13.90 11.52
C PHE A 77 -29.49 13.64 11.94
N TYR A 78 -29.24 13.52 13.24
CA TYR A 78 -27.92 13.15 13.76
C TYR A 78 -27.45 11.79 13.22
N ALA A 79 -28.32 10.79 13.24
CA ALA A 79 -28.00 9.45 12.73
C ALA A 79 -27.70 9.47 11.22
N ALA A 80 -28.39 10.30 10.44
CA ALA A 80 -28.12 10.47 9.01
C ALA A 80 -26.75 11.12 8.74
N GLU A 81 -26.41 12.18 9.46
CA GLU A 81 -25.09 12.82 9.34
C GLU A 81 -23.97 11.88 9.81
N LEU A 82 -24.17 11.15 10.92
CA LEU A 82 -23.21 10.15 11.37
C LEU A 82 -23.03 9.02 10.36
N ALA A 83 -24.12 8.53 9.75
CA ALA A 83 -24.05 7.52 8.69
C ALA A 83 -23.27 8.01 7.46
N LYS A 84 -23.43 9.29 7.10
CA LYS A 84 -22.68 9.93 6.02
C LYS A 84 -21.18 9.99 6.34
N GLU A 85 -20.82 10.42 7.54
CA GLU A 85 -19.42 10.43 8.00
C GLU A 85 -18.80 9.03 7.97
N ILE A 86 -19.52 8.01 8.45
CA ILE A 86 -19.07 6.61 8.40
C ILE A 86 -18.89 6.16 6.94
N HIS A 87 -19.81 6.53 6.05
CA HIS A 87 -19.73 6.19 4.63
C HIS A 87 -18.49 6.80 3.97
N GLU A 88 -18.16 8.07 4.27
CA GLU A 88 -16.98 8.73 3.74
C GLU A 88 -15.69 8.05 4.21
N ILE A 89 -15.61 7.65 5.48
CA ILE A 89 -14.47 6.90 6.02
C ILE A 89 -14.38 5.50 5.41
N ALA A 90 -15.52 4.82 5.26
CA ALA A 90 -15.59 3.51 4.62
C ALA A 90 -15.10 3.59 3.17
N TYR A 91 -15.46 4.65 2.45
CA TYR A 91 -15.02 4.86 1.07
C TYR A 91 -13.49 5.00 0.95
N LEU A 92 -12.84 5.70 1.89
CA LEU A 92 -11.37 5.73 1.96
C LEU A 92 -10.79 4.33 2.15
N THR A 93 -11.40 3.52 3.00
CA THR A 93 -10.99 2.14 3.26
C THR A 93 -11.12 1.27 2.00
N GLU A 94 -12.23 1.39 1.28
CA GLU A 94 -12.46 0.63 0.04
C GLU A 94 -11.48 1.02 -1.07
N LYS A 95 -11.16 2.31 -1.22
CA LYS A 95 -10.10 2.76 -2.15
C LYS A 95 -8.77 2.08 -1.89
N GLN A 96 -8.41 1.86 -0.62
CA GLN A 96 -7.20 1.13 -0.28
C GLN A 96 -7.32 -0.35 -0.62
N LYS A 97 -8.43 -1.00 -0.30
CA LYS A 97 -8.66 -2.41 -0.64
C LYS A 97 -8.54 -2.67 -2.15
N ILE A 98 -8.93 -1.72 -3.00
CA ILE A 98 -8.73 -1.80 -4.45
C ILE A 98 -7.24 -1.89 -4.80
N MET A 99 -6.38 -1.11 -4.13
CA MET A 99 -4.92 -1.15 -4.37
C MET A 99 -4.26 -2.47 -3.98
N PHE A 100 -4.96 -3.31 -3.21
CA PHE A 100 -4.48 -4.61 -2.71
C PHE A 100 -5.30 -5.79 -3.24
N ASP A 101 -6.18 -5.59 -4.22
CA ASP A 101 -7.06 -6.63 -4.77
C ASP A 101 -7.96 -7.31 -3.72
N GLN A 102 -8.28 -6.60 -2.64
CA GLN A 102 -9.14 -7.08 -1.54
C GLN A 102 -10.55 -6.47 -1.59
N TYR A 103 -10.84 -5.65 -2.59
CA TYR A 103 -12.12 -4.96 -2.71
C TYR A 103 -13.26 -5.90 -3.11
N SER A 104 -14.41 -5.73 -2.47
CA SER A 104 -15.62 -6.49 -2.74
C SER A 104 -16.82 -5.56 -2.80
N VAL A 105 -17.38 -5.41 -4.02
CA VAL A 105 -18.56 -4.56 -4.27
C VAL A 105 -19.73 -5.00 -3.39
N ARG A 106 -19.94 -6.31 -3.23
CA ARG A 106 -21.04 -6.87 -2.44
C ARG A 106 -20.93 -6.48 -0.97
N ASP A 107 -19.72 -6.50 -0.42
CA ASP A 107 -19.51 -6.16 0.98
C ASP A 107 -19.69 -4.66 1.21
N PHE A 108 -19.26 -3.83 0.27
CA PHE A 108 -19.49 -2.39 0.30
C PHE A 108 -20.98 -2.03 0.17
N GLU A 109 -21.71 -2.65 -0.75
CA GLU A 109 -23.17 -2.49 -0.87
C GLU A 109 -23.88 -2.93 0.41
N GLY A 110 -23.49 -4.08 0.97
CA GLY A 110 -24.04 -4.59 2.21
C GLY A 110 -23.84 -3.59 3.35
N LYS A 111 -22.65 -2.99 3.45
CA LYS A 111 -22.34 -1.93 4.42
C LYS A 111 -23.21 -0.69 4.20
N SER A 112 -23.32 -0.21 2.96
CA SER A 112 -24.15 0.94 2.61
C SER A 112 -25.62 0.73 3.02
N ARG A 113 -26.18 -0.45 2.72
CA ARG A 113 -27.56 -0.80 3.14
C ARG A 113 -27.73 -0.82 4.65
N ARG A 114 -26.74 -1.33 5.40
CA ARG A 114 -26.77 -1.30 6.88
C ARG A 114 -26.74 0.12 7.42
N LEU A 115 -25.88 0.99 6.88
CA LEU A 115 -25.82 2.40 7.29
C LEU A 115 -27.14 3.13 7.05
N VAL A 116 -27.78 2.89 5.90
CA VAL A 116 -29.12 3.44 5.60
C VAL A 116 -30.13 2.92 6.62
N ALA A 117 -30.17 1.61 6.89
CA ALA A 117 -31.10 1.04 7.86
C ALA A 117 -30.89 1.59 9.28
N TYR A 118 -29.65 1.76 9.74
CA TYR A 118 -29.39 2.36 11.05
C TYR A 118 -29.78 3.84 11.11
N SER A 119 -29.52 4.60 10.04
CA SER A 119 -29.95 5.99 9.91
C SER A 119 -31.48 6.14 9.95
N GLU A 120 -32.21 5.32 9.19
CA GLU A 120 -33.67 5.36 9.13
C GLU A 120 -34.33 5.06 10.48
N ASN A 121 -33.75 4.13 11.24
CA ASN A 121 -34.19 3.73 12.57
C ASN A 121 -33.65 4.61 13.71
N ALA A 122 -32.82 5.61 13.40
CA ALA A 122 -32.13 6.45 14.39
C ALA A 122 -31.28 5.64 15.41
N ASP A 123 -30.72 4.52 14.95
CA ASP A 123 -29.88 3.59 15.71
C ASP A 123 -28.43 4.07 15.77
N VAL A 124 -28.20 5.08 16.62
CA VAL A 124 -26.87 5.63 16.90
C VAL A 124 -25.89 4.57 17.43
N PRO A 125 -26.26 3.66 18.37
CA PRO A 125 -25.38 2.57 18.79
C PRO A 125 -24.92 1.66 17.64
N GLY A 126 -25.83 1.28 16.74
CA GLY A 126 -25.50 0.51 15.55
C GLY A 126 -24.50 1.22 14.64
N LEU A 127 -24.69 2.53 14.42
CA LEU A 127 -23.77 3.37 13.66
C LEU A 127 -22.39 3.46 14.32
N MET A 128 -22.32 3.64 15.63
CA MET A 128 -21.05 3.68 16.36
C MET A 128 -20.30 2.34 16.28
N SER A 129 -21.01 1.21 16.33
CA SER A 129 -20.41 -0.10 16.11
C SER A 129 -19.86 -0.26 14.69
N GLU A 130 -20.59 0.21 13.67
CA GLU A 130 -20.07 0.22 12.29
C GLU A 130 -18.86 1.14 12.12
N LEU A 131 -18.85 2.30 12.79
CA LEU A 131 -17.69 3.18 12.82
C LEU A 131 -16.45 2.47 13.37
N ASP A 132 -16.60 1.71 14.46
CA ASP A 132 -15.48 0.95 15.04
C ASP A 132 -14.99 -0.17 14.12
N ILE A 133 -15.90 -0.82 13.38
CA ILE A 133 -15.53 -1.80 12.35
C ILE A 133 -14.73 -1.11 11.24
N VAL A 134 -15.21 0.02 10.73
CA VAL A 134 -14.53 0.79 9.69
C VAL A 134 -13.14 1.27 10.18
N LYS A 135 -13.02 1.74 11.42
CA LYS A 135 -11.72 2.11 12.04
C LYS A 135 -10.75 0.94 12.04
N ARG A 136 -11.21 -0.28 12.36
CA ARG A 136 -10.37 -1.49 12.35
C ARG A 136 -9.96 -1.88 10.93
N GLU A 137 -10.88 -1.82 9.97
CA GLU A 137 -10.56 -2.08 8.57
C GLU A 137 -9.54 -1.08 8.03
N LEU A 138 -9.70 0.21 8.36
CA LEU A 138 -8.77 1.26 7.97
C LEU A 138 -7.38 1.05 8.58
N LYS A 139 -7.30 0.62 9.85
CA LYS A 139 -6.03 0.22 10.48
C LYS A 139 -5.40 -0.99 9.77
N ASN A 140 -6.18 -1.97 9.35
CA ASN A 140 -5.67 -3.10 8.57
C ASN A 140 -5.12 -2.63 7.21
N SER A 141 -5.78 -1.68 6.55
CA SER A 141 -5.27 -1.08 5.31
C SER A 141 -3.92 -0.40 5.51
N VAL A 142 -3.70 0.31 6.63
CA VAL A 142 -2.38 0.87 6.96
C VAL A 142 -1.32 -0.22 7.07
N ASN A 143 -1.61 -1.32 7.77
CA ASN A 143 -0.68 -2.44 7.89
C ASN A 143 -0.31 -3.04 6.52
N LEU A 144 -1.24 -3.10 5.57
CA LEU A 144 -0.97 -3.57 4.22
C LEU A 144 -0.06 -2.60 3.44
N ILE A 145 -0.29 -1.30 3.58
CA ILE A 145 0.54 -0.24 3.00
C ILE A 145 1.96 -0.33 3.53
N GLU A 146 2.15 -0.43 4.85
CA GLU A 146 3.47 -0.54 5.47
C GLU A 146 4.21 -1.79 4.98
N ASN A 147 3.53 -2.95 4.96
CA ASN A 147 4.13 -4.19 4.46
C ASN A 147 4.57 -4.09 2.99
N ARG A 148 3.78 -3.42 2.14
CA ARG A 148 4.14 -3.20 0.72
C ARG A 148 5.30 -2.22 0.58
N ARG A 149 5.28 -1.12 1.34
CA ARG A 149 6.37 -0.13 1.40
C ARG A 149 7.69 -0.80 1.79
N ASP A 150 7.68 -1.63 2.81
CA ASP A 150 8.89 -2.31 3.30
C ASP A 150 9.44 -3.33 2.30
N LYS A 151 8.57 -4.00 1.52
CA LYS A 151 9.00 -4.85 0.39
C LYS A 151 9.67 -4.01 -0.70
N LEU A 152 9.05 -2.91 -1.12
CA LEU A 152 9.61 -2.02 -2.15
C LEU A 152 10.92 -1.37 -1.68
N SER A 153 11.02 -0.97 -0.42
CA SER A 153 12.23 -0.41 0.17
C SER A 153 13.37 -1.42 0.17
N ARG A 154 13.09 -2.68 0.55
CA ARG A 154 14.07 -3.78 0.46
C ARG A 154 14.50 -4.05 -0.97
N GLN A 155 13.57 -4.08 -1.92
CA GLN A 155 13.90 -4.23 -3.34
C GLN A 155 14.83 -3.10 -3.80
N ARG A 156 14.45 -1.84 -3.55
CA ARG A 156 15.27 -0.66 -3.87
C ARG A 156 16.69 -0.78 -3.31
N THR A 157 16.84 -1.16 -2.05
CA THR A 157 18.15 -1.37 -1.42
C THR A 157 18.92 -2.52 -2.08
N ALA A 158 18.26 -3.64 -2.37
CA ALA A 158 18.89 -4.77 -3.07
C ALA A 158 19.38 -4.38 -4.47
N TYR A 159 18.60 -3.60 -5.23
CA TYR A 159 19.01 -3.06 -6.53
C TYR A 159 20.29 -2.20 -6.40
N LEU A 160 20.36 -1.31 -5.41
CA LEU A 160 21.54 -0.48 -5.17
C LEU A 160 22.77 -1.31 -4.80
N VAL A 161 22.61 -2.30 -3.91
CA VAL A 161 23.71 -3.18 -3.49
C VAL A 161 24.22 -4.04 -4.66
N LEU A 162 23.31 -4.63 -5.45
CA LEU A 162 23.68 -5.41 -6.63
C LEU A 162 24.40 -4.55 -7.67
N PHE A 163 23.95 -3.30 -7.87
CA PHE A 163 24.64 -2.35 -8.74
C PHE A 163 26.07 -2.07 -8.26
N LEU A 164 26.26 -1.81 -6.95
CA LEU A 164 27.59 -1.54 -6.39
C LEU A 164 28.54 -2.75 -6.51
N ILE A 165 28.06 -3.95 -6.24
CA ILE A 165 28.86 -5.18 -6.37
C ILE A 165 29.29 -5.35 -7.83
N LEU A 166 28.35 -5.22 -8.76
CA LEU A 166 28.63 -5.39 -10.18
C LEU A 166 29.54 -4.30 -10.73
N TRP A 167 29.38 -3.06 -10.29
CA TRP A 167 30.30 -1.96 -10.58
C TRP A 167 31.72 -2.27 -10.09
N ALA A 168 31.87 -2.78 -8.85
CA ALA A 168 33.17 -3.16 -8.31
C ALA A 168 33.81 -4.30 -9.13
N VAL A 169 33.04 -5.33 -9.51
CA VAL A 169 33.51 -6.43 -10.36
C VAL A 169 34.00 -5.92 -11.71
N LEU A 170 33.24 -5.05 -12.38
CA LEU A 170 33.66 -4.43 -13.64
C LEU A 170 34.91 -3.56 -13.45
N TYR A 171 34.95 -2.76 -12.38
CA TYR A 171 36.09 -1.91 -12.06
C TYR A 171 37.37 -2.73 -11.84
N PHE A 172 37.32 -3.84 -11.10
CA PHE A 172 38.48 -4.72 -10.92
C PHE A 172 38.86 -5.48 -12.20
N TYR A 173 37.88 -5.88 -12.99
CA TYR A 173 38.11 -6.59 -14.25
C TYR A 173 38.83 -5.69 -15.28
N TYR A 174 38.34 -4.47 -15.49
CA TYR A 174 38.97 -3.50 -16.41
C TYR A 174 40.18 -2.79 -15.80
N GLY A 175 40.20 -2.56 -14.49
CA GLY A 175 41.33 -1.95 -13.77
C GLY A 175 42.58 -2.81 -13.77
N ARG A 176 42.46 -4.15 -13.78
CA ARG A 176 43.60 -5.05 -13.98
C ARG A 176 44.13 -5.09 -15.42
N GLY A 177 43.36 -4.64 -16.41
CA GLY A 177 43.80 -4.51 -17.80
C GLY A 177 44.67 -3.29 -18.05
N PHE A 178 44.51 -2.20 -17.28
CA PHE A 178 45.28 -0.95 -17.46
C PHE A 178 46.59 -0.89 -16.67
N VAL A 179 46.74 -1.67 -15.57
CA VAL A 179 47.97 -1.68 -14.74
C VAL A 179 49.05 -2.63 -15.28
N ARG A 180 48.83 -3.24 -16.46
CA ARG A 180 49.85 -3.96 -17.24
C ARG A 180 49.84 -3.49 -18.69
N SER A 181 50.22 -2.24 -18.90
CA SER A 181 50.87 -1.80 -20.14
C SER A 181 52.17 -1.10 -19.81
#